data_AF-A0A8H4XTH1-F1
#
_entry.id   AF-A0A8H4XTH1-F1
#
_cell.length_a   1.000
_cell.length_b   1.000
_cell.length_c   1.000
_cell.angle_alpha   90.00
_cell.angle_beta   90.00
_cell.angle_gamma   90.00
#
_symmetry.space_group_name_H-M   'P 1'
#
loop_
_entity.id
_entity.type
_entity.pdbx_description
1 polymer ?
#
loop_
_entity_poly.entity_id
_entity_poly.type
_entity_poly.pdbx_seq_one_letter_code
_entity_poly.pdbx_strand_id
1 'polypeptide(L)'
;MFNFYITKSASNFGLTSTRPIYERAIAALPDHEAKDMCLKFAEMERRLGEIDRARAIYGHASQFCDPRTNAGFWQKWEAFEVQHGNEDTFKEMLRIKRSVQAQYNTDVNFIASQAIARSQQQRAQNGEADKDEEEDQERADAMAALERQARAPVGFVAASSGPEGGNRPSAAATTAPPANVNPDAID
;
A
#
# COMPACT_ATOMS: atom_id res chain seq x y z
N MET A 1 -9.46 -27.26 14.07
CA MET A 1 -8.90 -28.53 14.59
C MET A 1 -7.69 -28.32 15.50
N PHE A 2 -6.64 -27.61 15.06
CA PHE A 2 -5.38 -27.47 15.81
C PHE A 2 -5.49 -26.83 17.20
N ASN A 3 -6.36 -25.82 17.38
CA ASN A 3 -6.57 -25.19 18.70
C ASN A 3 -6.95 -26.21 19.80
N PHE A 4 -7.75 -27.23 19.48
CA PHE A 4 -8.12 -28.26 20.45
C PHE A 4 -6.91 -29.10 20.88
N TYR A 5 -6.07 -29.50 19.92
CA TYR A 5 -4.84 -30.24 20.22
C TYR A 5 -3.84 -29.42 21.01
N ILE A 6 -3.71 -28.13 20.71
CA ILE A 6 -2.85 -27.20 21.47
C ILE A 6 -3.32 -27.12 22.92
N THR A 7 -4.61 -26.83 23.16
CA THR A 7 -5.15 -26.73 24.52
C THR A 7 -4.99 -28.05 25.28
N LYS A 8 -5.32 -29.18 24.65
CA LYS A 8 -5.18 -30.51 25.27
C LYS A 8 -3.73 -30.85 25.60
N SER A 9 -2.79 -30.55 24.68
CA SER A 9 -1.37 -30.77 24.91
C SER A 9 -0.82 -29.84 25.99
N ALA A 10 -1.25 -28.58 26.03
CA ALA A 10 -0.86 -27.62 27.04
C ALA A 10 -1.30 -28.07 28.45
N SER A 11 -2.52 -28.57 28.59
CA SER A 11 -3.03 -29.07 29.88
C SER A 11 -2.37 -30.37 30.34
N ASN A 12 -2.09 -31.30 29.41
CA ASN A 12 -1.59 -32.63 29.77
C ASN A 12 -0.07 -32.73 29.87
N PHE A 13 0.65 -32.02 29.01
CA PHE A 13 2.10 -32.15 28.83
C PHE A 13 2.86 -30.83 29.00
N GLY A 14 2.15 -29.73 29.28
CA GLY A 14 2.72 -28.40 29.40
C GLY A 14 2.89 -27.66 28.07
N LEU A 15 3.24 -26.38 28.16
CA LEU A 15 3.34 -25.47 27.00
C LEU A 15 4.43 -25.88 26.00
N THR A 16 5.56 -26.39 26.47
CA THR A 16 6.70 -26.77 25.64
C THR A 16 6.37 -27.88 24.65
N SER A 17 5.45 -28.78 25.00
CA SER A 17 4.96 -29.87 24.13
C SER A 17 4.07 -29.36 22.99
N THR A 18 3.61 -28.11 23.02
CA THR A 18 2.74 -27.55 21.98
C THR A 18 3.48 -27.06 20.74
N ARG A 19 4.81 -26.88 20.82
CA ARG A 19 5.68 -26.41 19.72
C ARG A 19 5.52 -27.20 18.41
N PRO A 20 5.70 -28.53 18.38
CA PRO A 20 5.56 -29.30 17.14
C PRO A 20 4.13 -29.25 16.57
N ILE A 21 3.13 -28.97 17.41
CA ILE A 21 1.73 -28.81 16.97
C ILE A 21 1.58 -27.47 16.24
N TYR A 22 2.19 -26.40 16.73
CA TYR A 22 2.20 -25.10 16.07
C TYR A 22 2.96 -25.14 14.75
N GLU A 23 4.16 -25.73 14.72
CA GLU A 23 4.96 -25.88 13.49
C GLU A 23 4.18 -26.64 12.41
N ARG A 24 3.55 -27.76 12.79
CA ARG A 24 2.72 -28.52 11.86
C ARG A 24 1.47 -27.76 11.44
N ALA A 25 0.88 -26.96 12.31
CA ALA A 25 -0.27 -26.12 11.96
C ALA A 25 0.11 -25.05 10.94
N ILE A 26 1.27 -24.39 11.11
CA ILE A 26 1.75 -23.36 10.18
C ILE A 26 2.04 -23.96 8.80
N ALA A 27 2.59 -25.18 8.74
CA ALA A 27 2.87 -25.86 7.47
C ALA A 27 1.62 -26.39 6.75
N ALA A 28 0.55 -26.69 7.48
CA ALA A 28 -0.65 -27.32 6.93
C ALA A 28 -1.79 -26.34 6.61
N LEU A 29 -1.78 -25.14 7.21
CA LEU A 29 -2.83 -24.14 7.07
C LEU A 29 -2.54 -23.16 5.94
N PRO A 30 -3.59 -22.59 5.31
CA PRO A 30 -3.43 -21.50 4.35
C PRO A 30 -2.93 -20.22 5.04
N ASP A 31 -2.27 -19.35 4.29
CA ASP A 31 -1.60 -18.12 4.77
C ASP A 31 -2.47 -17.27 5.71
N HIS A 32 -3.78 -17.16 5.41
CA HIS A 32 -4.72 -16.40 6.24
C HIS A 32 -4.89 -16.97 7.65
N GLU A 33 -4.91 -18.29 7.82
CA GLU A 33 -5.02 -18.93 9.13
C GLU A 33 -3.64 -19.14 9.78
N ALA A 34 -2.61 -19.32 8.97
CA ALA A 34 -1.23 -19.46 9.42
C ALA A 34 -0.76 -18.22 10.21
N LYS A 35 -1.17 -17.00 9.81
CA LYS A 35 -0.83 -15.77 10.55
C LYS A 35 -1.35 -15.77 12.00
N ASP A 36 -2.58 -16.24 12.19
CA ASP A 36 -3.22 -16.27 13.52
C ASP A 36 -2.57 -17.34 14.40
N MET A 37 -2.17 -18.47 13.80
CA MET A 37 -1.38 -19.49 14.50
C MET A 37 0.02 -18.97 14.88
N CYS A 38 0.70 -18.24 13.99
CA CYS A 38 2.01 -17.65 14.28
C CYS A 38 1.93 -16.64 15.43
N LEU A 39 0.89 -15.80 15.47
CA LEU A 39 0.66 -14.86 16.57
C LEU A 39 0.51 -15.57 17.93
N LYS A 40 -0.30 -16.63 17.97
CA LYS A 40 -0.47 -17.44 19.19
C LYS A 40 0.83 -18.16 19.57
N PHE A 41 1.59 -18.63 18.59
CA PHE A 41 2.85 -19.31 18.80
C PHE A 41 3.91 -18.36 19.38
N ALA A 42 4.03 -17.15 18.84
CA ALA A 42 4.92 -16.12 19.36
C ALA A 42 4.54 -15.69 20.79
N GLU A 43 3.24 -15.54 21.09
CA GLU A 43 2.80 -15.23 22.45
C GLU A 43 3.13 -16.36 23.43
N MET A 44 3.00 -17.61 23.00
CA MET A 44 3.34 -18.79 23.79
C MET A 44 4.86 -18.83 24.10
N GLU A 45 5.72 -18.64 23.11
CA GLU A 45 7.19 -18.59 23.34
C GLU A 45 7.60 -17.40 24.21
N ARG A 46 6.93 -16.25 24.06
CA ARG A 46 7.12 -15.10 24.97
C ARG A 46 6.79 -15.46 26.41
N ARG A 47 5.70 -16.19 26.66
CA ARG A 47 5.32 -16.66 28.02
C ARG A 47 6.33 -17.67 28.59
N LEU A 48 7.03 -18.40 27.74
CA LEU A 48 8.12 -19.30 28.15
C LEU A 48 9.46 -18.57 28.38
N GLY A 49 9.56 -17.29 28.03
CA GLY A 49 10.80 -16.50 28.12
C GLY A 49 11.73 -16.67 26.92
N GLU A 50 11.32 -17.38 25.88
CA GLU A 50 12.11 -17.68 24.69
C GLU A 50 11.98 -16.55 23.65
N ILE A 51 12.57 -15.39 23.95
CA ILE A 51 12.40 -14.17 23.15
C ILE A 51 12.95 -14.31 21.74
N ASP A 52 14.11 -14.95 21.56
CA ASP A 52 14.73 -15.11 20.24
C ASP A 52 13.89 -16.01 19.31
N ARG A 53 13.26 -17.05 19.88
CA ARG A 53 12.30 -17.87 19.14
C ARG A 53 11.04 -17.11 18.77
N ALA A 54 10.48 -16.35 19.73
CA ALA A 54 9.33 -15.49 19.44
C ALA A 54 9.63 -14.51 18.29
N ARG A 55 10.84 -13.92 18.27
CA ARG A 55 11.29 -13.03 17.20
C ARG A 55 11.40 -13.74 15.84
N ALA A 56 11.97 -14.94 15.81
CA ALA A 56 12.03 -15.75 14.58
C ALA A 56 10.63 -16.05 14.02
N ILE A 57 9.66 -16.34 14.91
CA ILE A 57 8.26 -16.58 14.52
C ILE A 57 7.62 -15.31 13.96
N TYR A 58 7.86 -14.14 14.55
CA TYR A 58 7.39 -12.87 13.98
C TYR A 58 7.98 -12.59 12.60
N GLY A 59 9.27 -12.87 12.40
CA GLY A 59 9.93 -12.79 11.10
C GLY A 59 9.28 -13.68 10.04
N HIS A 60 9.00 -14.95 10.39
CA HIS A 60 8.29 -15.86 9.50
C HIS A 60 6.85 -15.39 9.20
N ALA A 61 6.11 -14.98 10.23
CA ALA A 61 4.74 -14.50 10.10
C ALA A 61 4.62 -13.26 9.20
N SER A 62 5.65 -12.41 9.17
CA SER A 62 5.68 -11.20 8.36
C SER A 62 5.56 -11.45 6.85
N GLN A 63 5.96 -12.63 6.37
CA GLN A 63 5.87 -13.01 4.96
C GLN A 63 4.42 -13.17 4.48
N PHE A 64 3.49 -13.42 5.40
CA PHE A 64 2.06 -13.59 5.10
C PHE A 64 1.23 -12.36 5.47
N CYS A 65 1.86 -11.33 6.05
CA CYS A 65 1.18 -10.18 6.65
C CYS A 65 1.50 -8.89 5.90
N ASP A 66 0.66 -8.55 4.91
CA ASP A 66 0.73 -7.25 4.24
C ASP A 66 0.55 -6.10 5.26
N PRO A 67 1.52 -5.16 5.37
CA PRO A 67 1.45 -3.99 6.24
C PRO A 67 0.21 -3.10 6.05
N ARG A 68 -0.40 -3.10 4.86
CA ARG A 68 -1.57 -2.26 4.56
C ARG A 68 -2.87 -2.82 5.13
N THR A 69 -3.00 -4.15 5.13
CA THR A 69 -4.23 -4.84 5.54
C THR A 69 -4.14 -5.38 6.96
N ASN A 70 -2.95 -5.79 7.42
CA ASN A 70 -2.73 -6.42 8.72
C ASN A 70 -1.97 -5.51 9.70
N ALA A 71 -2.38 -4.25 9.83
CA ALA A 71 -1.72 -3.29 10.73
C ALA A 71 -1.62 -3.77 12.19
N GLY A 72 -2.62 -4.51 12.67
CA GLY A 72 -2.64 -5.06 14.04
C GLY A 72 -1.54 -6.09 14.31
N PHE A 73 -1.05 -6.82 13.30
CA PHE A 73 0.12 -7.70 13.44
C PHE A 73 1.38 -6.87 13.71
N TRP A 74 1.61 -5.84 12.90
CA TRP A 74 2.79 -4.98 12.99
C TRP A 74 2.83 -4.19 14.31
N GLN A 75 1.68 -3.72 14.80
CA GLN A 75 1.58 -3.07 16.12
C GLN A 75 1.96 -4.03 17.26
N LYS A 76 1.57 -5.31 17.18
CA LYS A 76 1.96 -6.32 18.18
C LYS A 76 3.46 -6.61 18.14
N TRP A 77 4.04 -6.71 16.95
CA TRP A 77 5.49 -6.92 16.81
C TRP A 77 6.28 -5.69 17.29
N GLU A 78 5.81 -4.48 16.99
CA GLU A 78 6.37 -3.24 17.50
C GLU A 78 6.37 -3.20 19.04
N ALA A 79 5.23 -3.50 19.67
CA ALA A 79 5.13 -3.60 21.12
C ALA A 79 6.03 -4.69 21.71
N PHE A 80 6.22 -5.80 21.00
CA PHE A 80 7.13 -6.87 21.40
C PHE A 80 8.60 -6.40 21.42
N GLU A 81 9.07 -5.77 20.35
CA GLU A 81 10.46 -5.26 20.27
C GLU A 81 10.70 -4.10 21.24
N VAL A 82 9.72 -3.24 21.50
CA VAL A 82 9.84 -2.19 22.53
C VAL A 82 9.99 -2.79 23.93
N GLN A 83 9.31 -3.89 24.23
CA GLN A 83 9.33 -4.52 25.56
C GLN A 83 10.54 -5.44 25.78
N HIS A 84 10.99 -6.16 24.75
CA HIS A 84 11.97 -7.26 24.89
C HIS A 84 13.19 -7.12 23.95
N GLY A 85 13.20 -6.12 23.08
CA GLY A 85 14.24 -5.90 22.08
C GLY A 85 15.21 -4.79 22.47
N ASN A 86 16.03 -4.41 21.50
CA ASN A 86 16.94 -3.28 21.58
C ASN A 86 16.81 -2.42 20.31
N GLU A 87 17.60 -1.35 20.22
CA GLU A 87 17.51 -0.42 19.08
C GLU A 87 17.80 -1.11 17.73
N ASP A 88 18.73 -2.06 17.71
CA ASP A 88 19.11 -2.78 16.48
C ASP A 88 18.01 -3.76 16.04
N THR A 89 17.42 -4.53 16.96
CA THR A 89 16.33 -5.45 16.63
C THR A 89 15.08 -4.70 16.18
N PHE A 90 14.80 -3.54 16.79
CA PHE A 90 13.70 -2.68 16.38
C PHE A 90 13.92 -2.11 14.96
N LYS A 91 15.14 -1.62 14.67
CA LYS A 91 15.50 -1.16 13.32
C LYS A 91 15.39 -2.27 12.28
N GLU A 92 15.80 -3.49 12.62
CA GLU A 92 15.67 -4.64 11.72
C GLU A 92 14.19 -4.98 11.46
N MET A 93 13.32 -4.94 12.48
CA MET A 93 11.88 -5.10 12.29
C MET A 93 11.32 -4.06 11.30
N LEU A 94 11.71 -2.78 11.42
CA LEU A 94 11.29 -1.74 10.47
C LEU A 94 11.84 -1.96 9.05
N ARG A 95 13.05 -2.52 8.93
CA ARG A 95 13.61 -2.91 7.64
C ARG A 95 12.77 -4.00 6.99
N ILE A 96 12.43 -5.05 7.74
CA ILE A 96 11.57 -6.15 7.28
C ILE A 96 10.20 -5.61 6.89
N LYS A 97 9.60 -4.72 7.69
CA LYS A 97 8.32 -4.08 7.36
C LYS A 97 8.34 -3.37 6.01
N ARG A 98 9.40 -2.62 5.72
CA ARG A 98 9.57 -1.94 4.43
C ARG A 98 9.82 -2.92 3.28
N SER A 99 10.62 -3.97 3.48
CA SER A 99 10.87 -4.95 2.41
C SER A 99 9.60 -5.73 2.06
N VAL A 100 8.82 -6.13 3.06
CA VAL A 100 7.54 -6.82 2.85
C VAL A 100 6.55 -5.88 2.15
N GLN A 101 6.44 -4.62 2.57
CA GLN A 101 5.59 -3.65 1.88
C GLN A 101 5.97 -3.47 0.40
N ALA A 102 7.27 -3.41 0.11
CA ALA A 102 7.76 -3.29 -1.26
C ALA A 102 7.44 -4.54 -2.10
N GLN A 103 7.60 -5.75 -1.54
CA GLN A 103 7.25 -7.00 -2.20
C GLN A 103 5.78 -7.02 -2.63
N TYR A 104 4.86 -6.77 -1.69
CA TYR A 104 3.42 -6.74 -2.01
C TYR A 104 3.05 -5.65 -3.02
N ASN A 105 3.68 -4.48 -2.96
CA ASN A 105 3.42 -3.42 -3.96
C ASN A 105 3.92 -3.82 -5.35
N THR A 106 5.08 -4.48 -5.47
CA THR A 106 5.60 -4.97 -6.74
C THR A 106 4.75 -6.11 -7.29
N ASP A 107 4.28 -7.04 -6.44
CA ASP A 107 3.42 -8.14 -6.87
C ASP A 107 2.08 -7.63 -7.43
N VAL A 108 1.46 -6.66 -6.75
CA VAL A 108 0.21 -6.02 -7.23
C VAL A 108 0.43 -5.29 -8.56
N ASN A 109 1.52 -4.52 -8.69
CA ASN A 109 1.85 -3.82 -9.93
C ASN A 109 2.18 -4.79 -11.08
N PHE A 110 2.89 -5.88 -10.80
CA PHE A 110 3.25 -6.90 -11.78
C PHE A 110 1.99 -7.62 -12.30
N ILE A 111 1.11 -8.07 -11.40
CA ILE A 111 -0.16 -8.71 -11.77
C ILE A 111 -1.02 -7.76 -12.61
N ALA A 112 -1.13 -6.49 -12.21
CA ALA A 112 -1.89 -5.49 -12.97
C ALA A 112 -1.30 -5.27 -14.37
N SER A 113 0.03 -5.11 -14.49
CA SER A 113 0.71 -4.94 -15.78
C SER A 113 0.56 -6.16 -16.70
N GLN A 114 0.64 -7.37 -16.14
CA GLN A 114 0.45 -8.60 -16.90
C GLN A 114 -1.00 -8.79 -17.35
N ALA A 115 -1.97 -8.45 -16.50
CA ALA A 115 -3.39 -8.48 -16.87
C ALA A 115 -3.70 -7.49 -18.00
N ILE A 116 -3.14 -6.27 -17.95
CA ILE A 116 -3.27 -5.29 -19.03
C ILE A 116 -2.62 -5.81 -20.31
N ALA A 117 -1.40 -6.36 -20.25
CA ALA A 117 -0.71 -6.91 -21.42
C ALA A 117 -1.48 -8.08 -22.07
N ARG A 118 -2.04 -9.00 -21.27
CA ARG A 118 -2.90 -10.08 -21.78
C ARG A 118 -4.19 -9.53 -22.40
N SER A 119 -4.81 -8.51 -21.79
CA SER A 119 -6.01 -7.88 -22.35
C SER A 119 -5.75 -7.19 -23.69
N GLN A 120 -4.57 -6.57 -23.85
CA GLN A 120 -4.13 -5.97 -25.12
C GLN A 120 -3.82 -7.04 -26.18
N GLN A 121 -3.15 -8.14 -25.82
CA GLN A 121 -2.90 -9.25 -26.73
C GLN A 121 -4.20 -9.96 -27.16
N GLN A 122 -5.18 -10.08 -26.25
CA GLN A 122 -6.47 -10.68 -26.58
C GLN A 122 -7.33 -9.76 -27.46
N ARG A 123 -7.22 -8.43 -27.29
CA ARG A 123 -7.77 -7.46 -28.24
C ARG A 123 -7.10 -7.53 -29.61
N ALA A 124 -5.78 -7.71 -29.65
CA ALA A 124 -5.04 -7.86 -30.91
C ALA A 124 -5.30 -9.21 -31.62
N GLN A 125 -5.63 -10.28 -30.89
CA GLN A 125 -5.98 -11.59 -31.48
C GLN A 125 -7.43 -11.70 -31.94
N ASN A 126 -8.37 -10.99 -31.32
CA ASN A 126 -9.78 -11.00 -31.74
C ASN A 126 -10.13 -9.95 -32.80
N GLY A 127 -9.15 -9.21 -33.32
CA GLY A 127 -9.33 -8.24 -34.39
C GLY A 127 -9.05 -8.82 -35.75
N GLU A 128 -9.93 -9.68 -36.28
CA GLU A 128 -10.25 -9.70 -37.72
C GLU A 128 -11.60 -10.37 -37.99
N ALA A 129 -12.67 -9.55 -37.95
CA ALA A 129 -13.81 -9.65 -38.87
C ALA A 129 -14.62 -8.34 -38.81
N ASP A 130 -14.19 -7.40 -39.64
CA ASP A 130 -15.03 -6.45 -40.38
C ASP A 130 -15.88 -5.44 -39.56
N LYS A 131 -15.28 -4.28 -39.30
CA LYS A 131 -15.82 -2.90 -39.39
C LYS A 131 -14.92 -1.96 -38.58
N ASP A 132 -14.80 -0.71 -39.03
CA ASP A 132 -14.20 0.44 -38.30
C ASP A 132 -12.77 0.85 -38.70
N GLU A 133 -12.48 0.95 -40.01
CA GLU A 133 -11.32 1.70 -40.51
C GLU A 133 -11.40 3.22 -40.23
N GLU A 134 -12.59 3.75 -39.86
CA GLU A 134 -12.79 5.18 -39.58
C GLU A 134 -12.45 5.58 -38.13
N GLU A 135 -12.68 4.71 -37.13
CA GLU A 135 -12.42 5.05 -35.71
C GLU A 135 -10.93 4.99 -35.34
N ASP A 136 -10.15 4.14 -36.02
CA ASP A 136 -8.72 3.99 -35.75
C ASP A 136 -7.91 5.20 -36.26
N GLN A 137 -8.38 5.83 -37.33
CA GLN A 137 -7.81 7.07 -37.87
C GLN A 137 -8.05 8.25 -36.90
N GLU A 138 -9.26 8.39 -36.34
CA GLU A 138 -9.56 9.42 -35.34
C GLU A 138 -8.79 9.23 -34.02
N ARG A 139 -8.61 7.98 -33.57
CA ARG A 139 -7.83 7.67 -32.36
C ARG A 139 -6.33 7.93 -32.56
N ALA A 140 -5.79 7.59 -33.72
CA ALA A 140 -4.40 7.88 -34.09
C ALA A 140 -4.16 9.40 -34.17
N ASP A 141 -5.10 10.14 -34.77
CA ASP A 141 -5.03 11.59 -34.90
C ASP A 141 -5.18 12.30 -33.54
N ALA A 142 -6.05 11.79 -32.65
CA ALA A 142 -6.20 12.31 -31.28
C ALA A 142 -4.93 12.12 -30.43
N MET A 143 -4.26 10.97 -30.56
CA MET A 143 -2.98 10.69 -29.89
C MET A 143 -1.85 11.58 -30.42
N ALA A 144 -1.77 11.74 -31.75
CA ALA A 144 -0.76 12.59 -32.39
C ALA A 144 -0.93 14.08 -32.06
N ALA A 145 -2.18 14.55 -31.94
CA ALA A 145 -2.49 15.93 -31.54
C ALA A 145 -2.04 16.22 -30.10
N LEU A 146 -2.28 15.27 -29.19
CA LEU A 146 -1.91 15.40 -27.79
C LEU A 146 -0.38 15.40 -27.60
N GLU A 147 0.34 14.58 -28.36
CA GLU A 147 1.80 14.52 -28.33
C GLU A 147 2.44 15.82 -28.88
N ARG A 148 1.80 16.47 -29.85
CA ARG A 148 2.20 17.79 -30.36
C ARG A 148 2.04 18.90 -29.30
N GLN A 149 0.97 18.83 -28.50
CA GLN A 149 0.75 19.76 -27.39
C GLN A 149 1.72 19.52 -26.23
N ALA A 150 2.06 18.27 -25.95
CA ALA A 150 3.05 17.91 -24.94
C ALA A 150 4.49 18.28 -25.36
N ARG A 151 4.78 18.37 -26.66
CA ARG A 151 6.09 18.70 -27.22
C ARG A 151 6.32 20.21 -27.47
N ALA A 152 5.44 21.08 -26.94
CA ALA A 152 5.68 22.52 -26.98
C ALA A 152 6.92 22.86 -26.11
N PRO A 153 7.93 23.59 -26.65
CA PRO A 153 9.14 23.87 -25.91
C PRO A 153 8.84 24.85 -24.78
N VAL A 154 9.15 24.44 -23.55
CA VAL A 154 9.24 25.30 -22.37
C VAL A 154 10.31 26.37 -22.61
N GLY A 155 9.89 27.54 -23.06
CA GLY A 155 10.72 28.74 -23.23
C GLY A 155 10.31 29.84 -22.24
N PHE A 156 11.13 30.03 -21.21
CA PHE A 156 11.10 31.16 -20.28
C PHE A 156 11.47 32.48 -21.00
N VAL A 157 10.68 33.57 -20.91
CA VAL A 157 10.95 34.88 -20.22
C VAL A 157 9.69 35.79 -20.31
N ALA A 158 9.50 36.69 -19.32
CA ALA A 158 8.38 37.60 -19.08
C ALA A 158 8.22 38.81 -20.03
N ALA A 159 6.99 39.33 -20.17
CA ALA A 159 6.72 40.74 -20.45
C ALA A 159 5.35 41.19 -19.90
N SER A 160 5.38 42.24 -19.09
CA SER A 160 4.27 42.94 -18.46
C SER A 160 3.57 43.90 -19.43
N SER A 161 2.47 43.48 -20.06
CA SER A 161 1.35 44.33 -20.50
C SER A 161 0.50 43.55 -21.50
N GLY A 162 -0.72 43.20 -21.13
CA GLY A 162 -1.74 42.73 -22.08
C GLY A 162 -2.65 43.90 -22.45
N PRO A 163 -2.95 44.15 -23.74
CA PRO A 163 -3.99 45.09 -24.14
C PRO A 163 -5.36 44.40 -24.11
N GLU A 164 -6.31 45.09 -23.50
CA GLU A 164 -7.70 44.73 -23.34
C GLU A 164 -8.48 44.74 -24.67
N GLY A 165 -9.46 43.84 -24.80
CA GLY A 165 -10.53 43.88 -25.80
C GLY A 165 -11.10 42.48 -26.04
N GLY A 166 -12.37 42.17 -25.84
CA GLY A 166 -13.55 42.90 -25.38
C GLY A 166 -14.76 41.96 -25.49
N ASN A 167 -15.86 42.34 -24.83
CA ASN A 167 -17.24 41.80 -24.93
C ASN A 167 -17.71 40.76 -23.88
N ARG A 168 -18.00 41.23 -22.67
CA ARG A 168 -19.09 40.68 -21.83
C ARG A 168 -20.28 41.65 -21.85
N PRO A 169 -21.53 41.18 -21.97
CA PRO A 169 -22.70 42.04 -21.77
C PRO A 169 -22.94 42.36 -20.29
N SER A 170 -23.50 43.56 -20.12
CA SER A 170 -23.68 44.36 -18.90
C SER A 170 -24.67 43.78 -17.89
N ALA A 171 -24.35 43.89 -16.60
CA ALA A 171 -25.32 44.03 -15.53
C ALA A 171 -24.87 45.15 -14.59
N ALA A 172 -25.83 46.01 -14.26
CA ALA A 172 -25.67 47.36 -13.76
C ALA A 172 -25.03 47.50 -12.37
N ALA A 173 -24.45 48.68 -12.17
CA ALA A 173 -23.96 49.28 -10.93
C ALA A 173 -24.96 49.15 -9.76
N THR A 174 -24.51 49.11 -8.49
CA THR A 174 -24.33 50.34 -7.70
C THR A 174 -23.59 50.05 -6.37
N THR A 175 -22.37 50.61 -6.28
CA THR A 175 -21.68 51.25 -5.14
C THR A 175 -21.66 50.64 -3.73
N ALA A 176 -20.43 50.36 -3.24
CA ALA A 176 -20.03 50.52 -1.83
C ALA A 176 -18.60 51.13 -1.76
N PRO A 177 -18.38 52.22 -0.99
CA PRO A 177 -17.05 52.82 -0.75
C PRO A 177 -16.31 52.21 0.47
N PRO A 178 -15.01 52.54 0.70
CA PRO A 178 -14.01 51.62 1.25
C PRO A 178 -13.57 51.90 2.69
N ALA A 179 -12.67 51.00 3.13
CA ALA A 179 -11.65 51.14 4.18
C ALA A 179 -12.08 50.81 5.62
N ASN A 180 -11.49 49.73 6.16
CA ASN A 180 -11.11 49.76 7.56
C ASN A 180 -9.76 49.05 7.78
N VAL A 181 -8.96 49.74 8.58
CA VAL A 181 -7.59 49.53 9.01
C VAL A 181 -7.47 48.33 9.95
N ASN A 182 -6.41 47.54 9.80
CA ASN A 182 -6.03 46.47 10.73
C ASN A 182 -5.61 47.06 12.09
N PRO A 183 -6.22 46.64 13.22
CA PRO A 183 -5.76 47.00 14.55
C PRO A 183 -5.08 45.81 15.23
N ASP A 184 -3.76 45.83 15.37
CA ASP A 184 -3.06 44.94 16.32
C ASP A 184 -1.83 45.65 16.92
N ALA A 185 -2.11 46.70 17.70
CA ALA A 185 -1.14 47.34 18.57
C ALA A 185 -1.47 46.98 20.03
N ILE A 186 -0.48 46.36 20.65
CA ILE A 186 -0.35 45.91 22.03
C ILE A 186 -0.42 47.08 23.02
N ASP A 187 -1.10 46.85 24.14
CA ASP A 187 -0.73 47.35 25.49
C ASP A 187 -0.66 46.12 26.41
#